data_AF-A0A7C9J1B6-F1
#
_entry.id   AF-A0A7C9J1B6-F1
#
_cell.length_a   1.000
_cell.length_b   1.000
_cell.length_c   1.000
_cell.angle_alpha   90.00
_cell.angle_beta   90.00
_cell.angle_gamma   90.00
#
_symmetry.space_group_name_H-M   'P 1'
#
loop_
_entity.id
_entity.type
_entity.pdbx_description
1 polymer ?
#
loop_
_entity_poly.entity_id
_entity_poly.type
_entity_poly.pdbx_seq_one_letter_code
_entity_poly.pdbx_strand_id
1 'polypeptide(L)'
;MRVVLLSALLLLLIASPFLPGGYDPLALPLSTLVQIFGAVGLLTVVTSAPLLIWPRNRFWQIAQTVTLTVTALAVSAAAAAESGPLLGLAALALWVTVLARRPSPVCFVVLPLVALAGQAVLNHPLTAYARDTAIADAAELIAAVEKRHADHGGYPDALTAVWPDYRPGVRGVRQYHYARNGESYDVSFELPRFFFDAFGTREFVVYNPSDRHLMPGHASWVLLWSDARIRNQQGWYESRDAGPPHWRSFLFD
;
A
#
# COMPACT_ATOMS: atom_id res chain seq x y z
N MET A 1 -23.09 19.02 3.09
CA MET A 1 -21.69 19.46 2.85
C MET A 1 -20.65 18.68 3.66
N ARG A 2 -20.75 18.58 5.00
CA ARG A 2 -19.73 17.89 5.83
C ARG A 2 -19.47 16.42 5.45
N VAL A 3 -20.51 15.59 5.29
CA VAL A 3 -20.34 14.17 4.92
C VAL A 3 -19.66 14.02 3.56
N VAL A 4 -20.04 14.83 2.57
CA VAL A 4 -19.43 14.82 1.23
C VAL A 4 -17.93 15.15 1.29
N LEU A 5 -17.55 16.17 2.07
CA LEU A 5 -16.15 16.53 2.25
C LEU A 5 -15.34 15.42 2.94
N LEU A 6 -15.92 14.78 3.97
CA LEU A 6 -15.29 13.65 4.65
C LEU A 6 -15.16 12.45 3.71
N SER A 7 -16.19 12.13 2.93
CA SER A 7 -16.16 11.09 1.89
C SER A 7 -15.05 11.34 0.87
N ALA A 8 -14.93 12.57 0.35
CA ALA A 8 -13.88 12.94 -0.58
C ALA A 8 -12.48 12.80 0.06
N LEU A 9 -12.32 13.22 1.31
CA LEU A 9 -11.06 13.06 2.05
C LEU A 9 -10.69 11.58 2.23
N LEU A 10 -11.64 10.71 2.58
CA LEU A 10 -11.37 9.27 2.70
C LEU A 10 -10.91 8.66 1.39
N LEU A 11 -11.58 9.00 0.27
CA LEU A 11 -11.18 8.53 -1.05
C LEU A 11 -9.78 9.03 -1.44
N LEU A 12 -9.46 10.29 -1.12
CA LEU A 12 -8.13 10.84 -1.36
C LEU A 12 -7.05 10.16 -0.52
N LEU A 13 -7.33 9.85 0.75
CA LEU A 13 -6.41 9.09 1.62
C LEU A 13 -6.20 7.67 1.10
N ILE A 14 -7.28 6.99 0.67
CA ILE A 14 -7.20 5.67 0.04
C ILE A 14 -6.28 5.71 -1.20
N ALA A 15 -6.49 6.71 -2.06
CA ALA A 15 -5.76 6.86 -3.31
C ALA A 15 -4.30 7.34 -3.12
N SER A 16 -4.01 8.06 -2.03
CA SER A 16 -2.74 8.77 -1.82
C SER A 16 -1.46 7.97 -2.14
N PRO A 17 -1.31 6.70 -1.72
CA PRO A 17 -0.09 5.92 -2.01
C PRO A 17 0.16 5.70 -3.50
N PHE A 18 -0.88 5.75 -4.32
CA PHE A 18 -0.83 5.45 -5.74
C PHE A 18 -0.69 6.71 -6.60
N LEU A 19 -0.84 7.89 -5.99
CA LEU A 19 -0.78 9.16 -6.70
C LEU A 19 0.66 9.60 -6.97
N PRO A 20 0.87 10.45 -7.98
CA PRO A 20 2.19 10.95 -8.30
C PRO A 20 2.78 11.81 -7.16
N GLY A 21 4.09 11.72 -6.98
CA GLY A 21 4.85 12.50 -6.02
C GLY A 21 6.07 11.78 -5.48
N GLY A 22 6.85 12.50 -4.65
CA GLY A 22 7.93 11.88 -3.88
C GLY A 22 7.38 10.93 -2.81
N TYR A 23 8.20 9.97 -2.38
CA TYR A 23 7.84 9.03 -1.32
C TYR A 23 7.34 9.76 -0.07
N ASP A 24 6.16 9.33 0.41
CA ASP A 24 5.56 9.81 1.65
C ASP A 24 5.37 8.61 2.60
N PRO A 25 6.12 8.53 3.71
CA PRO A 25 6.07 7.40 4.63
C PRO A 25 4.70 7.25 5.32
N LEU A 26 3.86 8.30 5.32
CA LEU A 26 2.53 8.26 5.91
C LEU A 26 1.43 7.90 4.91
N ALA A 27 1.70 7.96 3.60
CA ALA A 27 0.66 7.72 2.60
C ALA A 27 0.07 6.31 2.72
N LEU A 28 0.92 5.29 2.75
CA LEU A 28 0.47 3.89 2.84
C LEU A 28 -0.22 3.59 4.19
N PRO A 29 0.35 3.93 5.37
CA PRO A 29 -0.33 3.74 6.64
C PRO A 29 -1.70 4.43 6.72
N LEU A 30 -1.79 5.71 6.32
CA LEU A 30 -3.07 6.44 6.38
C LEU A 30 -4.11 5.82 5.45
N SER A 31 -3.71 5.38 4.26
CA SER A 31 -4.58 4.63 3.35
C SER A 31 -5.08 3.34 4.00
N THR A 32 -4.18 2.54 4.59
CA THR A 32 -4.51 1.30 5.29
C THR A 32 -5.50 1.52 6.43
N LEU A 33 -5.33 2.59 7.23
CA LEU A 33 -6.28 2.91 8.31
C LEU A 33 -7.67 3.24 7.81
N VAL A 34 -7.79 3.97 6.70
CA VAL A 34 -9.08 4.28 6.10
C VAL A 34 -9.74 3.02 5.52
N GLN A 35 -8.96 2.12 4.94
CA GLN A 35 -9.45 0.84 4.41
C GLN A 35 -9.94 -0.09 5.54
N ILE A 36 -9.19 -0.20 6.63
CA ILE A 36 -9.61 -0.93 7.85
C ILE A 36 -10.88 -0.32 8.44
N PHE A 37 -10.96 1.02 8.49
CA PHE A 37 -12.17 1.71 8.90
C PHE A 37 -13.36 1.36 7.99
N GLY A 38 -13.17 1.26 6.67
CA GLY A 38 -14.21 0.84 5.74
C GLY A 38 -14.80 -0.53 6.07
N ALA A 39 -13.95 -1.52 6.38
CA ALA A 39 -14.41 -2.87 6.72
C ALA A 39 -14.96 -3.00 8.13
N VAL A 40 -14.17 -2.65 9.16
CA VAL A 40 -14.60 -2.79 10.57
C VAL A 40 -15.78 -1.86 10.85
N GLY A 41 -15.82 -0.70 10.18
CA GLY A 41 -16.91 0.26 10.26
C GLY A 41 -18.25 -0.26 9.75
N LEU A 42 -18.32 -1.38 9.02
CA LEU A 42 -19.61 -2.02 8.68
C LEU A 42 -20.41 -2.41 9.93
N LEU A 43 -19.76 -2.73 11.05
CA LEU A 43 -20.43 -2.92 12.33
C LEU A 43 -21.22 -1.68 12.75
N THR A 44 -20.67 -0.50 12.48
CA THR A 44 -21.30 0.79 12.78
C THR A 44 -22.44 1.09 11.82
N VAL A 45 -22.40 0.59 10.58
CA VAL A 45 -23.51 0.72 9.62
C VAL A 45 -24.75 -0.01 10.15
N VAL A 46 -24.57 -1.26 10.60
CA VAL A 46 -25.65 -2.12 11.13
C VAL A 46 -26.33 -1.47 12.34
N THR A 47 -25.57 -0.82 13.23
CA THR A 47 -26.12 -0.17 14.43
C THR A 47 -26.62 1.26 14.19
N SER A 48 -26.07 1.97 13.20
CA SER A 48 -26.42 3.36 12.91
C SER A 48 -27.61 3.51 11.97
N ALA A 49 -27.85 2.54 11.06
CA ALA A 49 -28.99 2.59 10.15
C ALA A 49 -30.35 2.59 10.90
N PRO A 50 -30.59 1.75 11.92
CA PRO A 50 -31.82 1.82 12.72
C PRO A 50 -32.02 3.15 13.45
N LEU A 51 -30.93 3.83 13.85
CA LEU A 51 -31.00 5.14 14.51
C LEU A 51 -31.47 6.26 13.57
N LEU A 52 -31.38 6.08 12.25
CA LEU A 52 -31.95 7.02 11.28
C LEU A 52 -33.48 7.02 11.32
N ILE A 53 -34.08 5.87 11.64
CA ILE A 53 -35.54 5.67 11.74
C ILE A 53 -36.01 5.94 13.17
N TRP A 54 -35.28 5.43 14.16
CA TRP A 54 -35.62 5.51 15.59
C TRP A 54 -34.53 6.21 16.42
N PRO A 55 -34.35 7.54 16.27
CA PRO A 55 -33.22 8.26 16.86
C PRO A 55 -33.20 8.26 18.39
N ARG A 56 -34.34 7.98 19.05
CA ARG A 56 -34.49 7.97 20.51
C ARG A 56 -34.41 6.57 21.14
N ASN A 57 -34.21 5.52 20.34
CA ASN A 57 -34.15 4.16 20.86
C ASN A 57 -32.82 3.92 21.61
N ARG A 58 -32.92 3.71 22.93
CA ARG A 58 -31.75 3.53 23.81
C ARG A 58 -30.90 2.30 23.45
N PHE A 59 -31.53 1.21 23.03
CA PHE A 59 -30.81 -0.02 22.66
C PHE A 59 -29.85 0.26 21.50
N TRP A 60 -30.34 0.89 20.43
CA TRP A 60 -29.51 1.20 19.26
C TRP A 60 -28.42 2.24 19.56
N GLN A 61 -28.68 3.21 20.45
CA GLN A 61 -27.66 4.18 20.88
C GLN A 61 -26.50 3.51 21.63
N ILE A 62 -26.81 2.55 22.52
CA ILE A 62 -25.79 1.78 23.24
C ILE A 62 -25.01 0.90 22.26
N ALA A 63 -25.71 0.16 21.39
CA ALA A 63 -25.08 -0.70 20.38
C ALA A 63 -24.17 0.08 19.44
N GLN A 64 -24.58 1.28 19.01
CA GLN A 64 -23.75 2.18 18.21
C GLN A 64 -22.49 2.60 18.98
N THR A 65 -22.61 2.99 20.25
CA THR A 65 -21.46 3.39 21.06
C THR A 65 -20.43 2.25 21.22
N VAL A 66 -20.91 1.02 21.45
CA VAL A 66 -20.06 -0.18 21.54
C VAL A 66 -19.34 -0.45 20.21
N THR A 67 -20.08 -0.50 19.11
CA THR A 67 -19.50 -0.77 17.77
C THR A 67 -18.52 0.32 17.32
N LEU A 68 -18.78 1.59 17.65
CA LEU A 68 -17.84 2.69 17.43
C LEU A 68 -16.55 2.54 18.24
N THR A 69 -16.67 2.12 19.50
CA THR A 69 -15.51 1.89 20.37
C THR A 69 -14.65 0.75 19.83
N VAL A 70 -15.28 -0.37 19.43
CA VAL A 70 -14.58 -1.50 18.79
C VAL A 70 -13.87 -1.06 17.51
N THR A 71 -14.55 -0.29 16.65
CA THR A 71 -13.97 0.23 15.41
C THR A 71 -12.77 1.14 15.70
N ALA A 72 -12.89 2.05 16.67
CA ALA A 72 -11.82 2.95 17.07
C ALA A 72 -10.60 2.19 17.60
N LEU A 73 -10.81 1.17 18.44
CA LEU A 73 -9.74 0.33 18.96
C LEU A 73 -9.05 -0.46 17.85
N ALA A 74 -9.80 -1.04 16.92
CA ALA A 74 -9.24 -1.79 15.78
C ALA A 74 -8.36 -0.91 14.89
N VAL A 75 -8.86 0.28 14.50
CA VAL A 75 -8.10 1.25 13.70
C VAL A 75 -6.86 1.74 14.45
N SER A 76 -6.98 2.02 15.75
CA SER A 76 -5.85 2.49 16.56
C SER A 76 -4.78 1.41 16.76
N ALA A 77 -5.19 0.15 16.94
CA ALA A 77 -4.28 -0.98 17.05
C ALA A 77 -3.54 -1.22 15.72
N ALA A 78 -4.25 -1.15 14.59
CA ALA A 78 -3.62 -1.23 13.27
C ALA A 78 -2.61 -0.09 13.05
N ALA A 79 -2.96 1.15 13.42
CA ALA A 79 -2.05 2.29 13.33
C ALA A 79 -0.78 2.09 14.18
N ALA A 80 -0.94 1.52 15.38
CA ALA A 80 0.18 1.20 16.25
C ALA A 80 1.09 0.11 15.67
N ALA A 81 0.50 -0.91 15.02
CA ALA A 81 1.24 -2.00 14.40
C ALA A 81 2.01 -1.55 13.15
N GLU A 82 1.38 -0.75 12.29
CA GLU A 82 1.94 -0.33 11.00
C GLU A 82 2.96 0.80 11.11
N SER A 83 2.76 1.75 12.03
CA SER A 83 3.56 2.99 12.08
C SER A 83 4.00 3.39 13.49
N GLY A 84 3.79 2.51 14.46
CA GLY A 84 4.23 2.70 15.83
C GLY A 84 3.20 3.38 16.74
N PRO A 85 3.45 3.36 18.06
CA PRO A 85 2.45 3.67 19.09
C PRO A 85 1.93 5.11 19.04
N LEU A 86 2.75 6.07 18.57
CA LEU A 86 2.33 7.46 18.46
C LEU A 86 1.16 7.65 17.50
N LEU A 87 1.18 6.98 16.34
CA LEU A 87 0.07 7.06 15.38
C LEU A 87 -1.19 6.40 15.94
N GLY A 88 -1.04 5.26 16.65
CA GLY A 88 -2.14 4.60 17.35
C GLY A 88 -2.80 5.48 18.41
N LEU A 89 -2.00 6.16 19.24
CA LEU A 89 -2.50 7.10 20.24
C LEU A 89 -3.18 8.32 19.60
N ALA A 90 -2.61 8.86 18.51
CA ALA A 90 -3.22 9.95 17.77
C ALA A 90 -4.57 9.56 17.16
N ALA A 91 -4.68 8.37 16.58
CA ALA A 91 -5.94 7.83 16.05
C ALA A 91 -6.99 7.68 17.16
N LEU A 92 -6.59 7.16 18.32
CA LEU A 92 -7.48 7.02 19.47
C LEU A 92 -7.96 8.38 20.01
N ALA A 93 -7.05 9.35 20.14
CA ALA A 93 -7.38 10.70 20.59
C ALA A 93 -8.36 11.38 19.61
N LEU A 94 -8.11 11.26 18.30
CA LEU A 94 -9.03 11.74 17.27
C LEU A 94 -10.41 11.10 17.43
N TRP A 95 -10.47 9.79 17.64
CA TRP A 95 -11.75 9.09 17.89
C TRP A 95 -12.49 9.60 19.11
N VAL A 96 -11.81 9.84 20.23
CA VAL A 96 -12.42 10.42 21.44
C VAL A 96 -13.01 11.80 21.14
N THR A 97 -12.30 12.65 20.39
CA THR A 97 -12.83 13.96 19.99
C THR A 97 -14.05 13.86 19.07
N VAL A 98 -14.07 12.88 18.17
CA VAL A 98 -15.22 12.60 17.30
C VAL A 98 -16.41 12.17 18.15
N LEU A 99 -16.25 11.19 19.06
CA LEU A 99 -17.33 10.73 19.95
C LEU A 99 -17.88 11.85 20.84
N ALA A 100 -17.01 12.68 21.40
CA ALA A 100 -17.41 13.82 22.24
C ALA A 100 -18.31 14.81 21.49
N ARG A 101 -18.17 14.92 20.17
CA ARG A 101 -18.98 15.81 19.31
C ARG A 101 -20.32 15.22 18.87
N ARG A 102 -20.64 13.98 19.27
CA ARG A 102 -21.89 13.27 18.94
C ARG A 102 -22.29 13.38 17.45
N PRO A 103 -21.45 12.90 16.52
CA PRO A 103 -21.70 13.00 15.09
C PRO A 103 -23.00 12.31 14.70
N SER A 104 -23.63 12.80 13.64
CA SER A 104 -24.87 12.26 13.11
C SER A 104 -24.69 10.77 12.74
N PRO A 105 -25.67 9.89 13.02
CA PRO A 105 -25.64 8.49 12.58
C PRO A 105 -25.45 8.35 11.06
N VAL A 106 -25.82 9.36 10.27
CA VAL A 106 -25.58 9.42 8.82
C VAL A 106 -24.09 9.26 8.49
N CYS A 107 -23.18 9.86 9.27
CA CYS A 107 -21.74 9.74 9.03
C CYS A 107 -21.27 8.29 9.15
N PHE A 108 -21.79 7.54 10.12
CA PHE A 108 -21.40 6.16 10.39
C PHE A 108 -22.07 5.14 9.47
N VAL A 109 -23.11 5.55 8.75
CA VAL A 109 -23.63 4.76 7.62
C VAL A 109 -22.83 5.07 6.36
N VAL A 110 -22.68 6.35 6.02
CA VAL A 110 -22.15 6.75 4.71
C VAL A 110 -20.63 6.55 4.61
N LEU A 111 -19.85 6.93 5.62
CA LEU A 111 -18.40 6.96 5.51
C LEU A 111 -17.76 5.56 5.36
N PRO A 112 -18.13 4.53 6.16
CA PRO A 112 -17.59 3.19 5.96
C PRO A 112 -17.96 2.60 4.60
N LEU A 113 -19.21 2.81 4.15
CA LEU A 113 -19.67 2.35 2.84
C LEU A 113 -18.90 3.02 1.70
N VAL A 114 -18.65 4.33 1.78
CA VAL A 114 -17.84 5.04 0.80
C VAL A 114 -16.39 4.55 0.80
N ALA A 115 -15.78 4.35 1.97
CA ALA A 115 -14.42 3.84 2.06
C ALA A 115 -14.30 2.44 1.44
N LEU A 116 -15.24 1.54 1.77
CA LEU A 116 -15.27 0.18 1.22
C LEU A 116 -15.53 0.16 -0.29
N ALA A 117 -16.49 0.94 -0.78
CA ALA A 117 -16.79 1.07 -2.20
C ALA A 117 -15.61 1.69 -2.96
N GLY A 118 -15.00 2.73 -2.40
CA GLY A 118 -13.81 3.37 -2.94
C GLY A 118 -12.66 2.39 -3.09
N GLN A 119 -12.40 1.59 -2.07
CA GLN A 119 -11.41 0.53 -2.14
C GLN A 119 -11.72 -0.49 -3.25
N ALA A 120 -12.95 -0.98 -3.35
CA ALA A 120 -13.32 -1.96 -4.38
C ALA A 120 -13.18 -1.42 -5.81
N VAL A 121 -13.55 -0.15 -6.02
CA VAL A 121 -13.55 0.47 -7.35
C VAL A 121 -12.17 0.98 -7.76
N LEU A 122 -11.41 1.55 -6.81
CA LEU A 122 -10.13 2.20 -7.09
C LEU A 122 -8.95 1.23 -7.11
N ASN A 123 -9.08 0.03 -6.54
CA ASN A 123 -7.97 -0.93 -6.40
C ASN A 123 -7.22 -1.18 -7.71
N HIS A 124 -7.91 -1.72 -8.71
CA HIS A 124 -7.30 -2.06 -9.99
C HIS A 124 -6.73 -0.84 -10.74
N PRO A 125 -7.49 0.25 -10.99
CA PRO A 125 -6.96 1.36 -11.78
C PRO A 125 -5.81 2.09 -11.10
N LEU A 126 -5.83 2.27 -9.78
CA LEU A 126 -4.76 2.98 -9.08
C LEU A 126 -3.50 2.12 -8.94
N THR A 127 -3.64 0.80 -8.72
CA THR A 127 -2.49 -0.11 -8.71
C THR A 127 -1.81 -0.17 -10.08
N ALA A 128 -2.59 -0.26 -11.16
CA ALA A 128 -2.06 -0.20 -12.52
C ALA A 128 -1.36 1.14 -12.81
N TYR A 129 -2.00 2.26 -12.49
CA TYR A 129 -1.40 3.59 -12.65
C TYR A 129 -0.07 3.74 -11.91
N ALA A 130 -0.03 3.32 -10.64
CA ALA A 130 1.18 3.39 -9.82
C ALA A 130 2.31 2.53 -10.41
N ARG A 131 2.00 1.30 -10.82
CA ARG A 131 2.98 0.39 -11.44
C ARG A 131 3.51 0.97 -12.74
N ASP A 132 2.63 1.40 -13.63
CA ASP A 132 3.01 1.88 -14.95
C ASP A 132 3.83 3.18 -14.84
N THR A 133 3.49 4.07 -13.90
CA THR A 133 4.28 5.27 -13.58
C THR A 133 5.67 4.90 -13.08
N ALA A 134 5.77 4.01 -12.09
CA ALA A 134 7.06 3.58 -11.54
C ALA A 134 7.92 2.80 -12.55
N ILE A 135 7.31 2.09 -13.50
CA ILE A 135 8.05 1.46 -14.61
C ILE A 135 8.55 2.53 -15.59
N ALA A 136 7.71 3.51 -15.96
CA ALA A 136 8.09 4.57 -16.88
C ALA A 136 9.25 5.40 -16.32
N ASP A 137 9.20 5.78 -15.05
CA ASP A 137 10.25 6.56 -14.39
C ASP A 137 11.56 5.77 -14.20
N ALA A 138 11.50 4.43 -14.22
CA ALA A 138 12.69 3.59 -14.14
C ALA A 138 13.52 3.61 -15.44
N ALA A 139 12.94 4.10 -16.55
CA ALA A 139 13.61 4.13 -17.85
C ALA A 139 14.90 4.95 -17.81
N GLU A 140 14.95 6.05 -17.04
CA GLU A 140 16.15 6.88 -16.91
C GLU A 140 17.28 6.12 -16.21
N LEU A 141 16.96 5.42 -15.11
CA LEU A 141 17.90 4.58 -14.38
C LEU A 141 18.43 3.44 -15.28
N ILE A 142 17.53 2.75 -15.97
CA ILE A 142 17.87 1.67 -16.90
C ILE A 142 18.80 2.18 -17.99
N ALA A 143 18.47 3.30 -18.64
CA ALA A 143 19.30 3.90 -19.68
C ALA A 143 20.70 4.29 -19.17
N ALA A 144 20.80 4.81 -17.94
CA ALA A 144 22.08 5.17 -17.34
C ALA A 144 22.95 3.94 -17.04
N VAL A 145 22.34 2.85 -16.56
CA VAL A 145 23.02 1.56 -16.31
C VAL A 145 23.54 0.97 -17.62
N GLU A 146 22.70 0.92 -18.65
CA GLU A 146 23.05 0.38 -19.96
C GLU A 146 24.14 1.20 -20.64
N LYS A 147 24.05 2.54 -20.57
CA LYS A 147 25.09 3.43 -21.08
C LYS A 147 26.43 3.19 -20.40
N ARG A 148 26.45 3.06 -19.07
CA ARG A 148 27.68 2.75 -18.34
C ARG A 148 28.28 1.42 -18.80
N HIS A 149 27.45 0.40 -18.97
CA HIS A 149 27.89 -0.90 -19.46
C HIS A 149 28.52 -0.78 -20.86
N ALA A 150 27.89 -0.03 -21.78
CA ALA A 150 28.45 0.22 -23.10
C ALA A 150 29.79 0.98 -23.07
N ASP A 151 29.91 1.99 -22.20
CA ASP A 151 31.09 2.86 -22.11
C ASP A 151 32.28 2.17 -21.39
N HIS A 152 32.01 1.28 -20.43
CA HIS A 152 33.03 0.71 -19.53
C HIS A 152 33.14 -0.82 -19.57
N GLY A 153 32.31 -1.50 -20.36
CA GLY A 153 32.34 -2.95 -20.56
C GLY A 153 31.82 -3.78 -19.38
N GLY A 154 31.07 -3.19 -18.45
CA GLY A 154 30.54 -3.89 -17.28
C GLY A 154 29.46 -3.14 -16.51
N TYR A 155 28.51 -3.88 -15.94
CA TYR A 155 27.47 -3.31 -15.08
C TYR A 155 28.07 -2.84 -13.74
N PRO A 156 27.51 -1.78 -13.12
CA PRO A 156 27.94 -1.34 -11.79
C PRO A 156 27.77 -2.45 -10.75
N ASP A 157 28.69 -2.54 -9.79
CA ASP A 157 28.56 -3.50 -8.68
C ASP A 157 27.43 -3.11 -7.71
N ALA A 158 27.24 -1.81 -7.49
CA ALA A 158 26.16 -1.26 -6.67
C ALA A 158 25.82 0.18 -7.11
N LEU A 159 24.59 0.61 -6.80
CA LEU A 159 24.10 1.99 -6.99
C LEU A 159 23.69 2.64 -5.66
N THR A 160 24.21 2.15 -4.55
CA THR A 160 23.90 2.70 -3.23
C THR A 160 24.57 4.05 -3.04
N ALA A 161 23.76 5.09 -2.88
CA ALA A 161 24.20 6.46 -2.62
C ALA A 161 23.32 7.11 -1.53
N VAL A 162 23.87 8.13 -0.87
CA VAL A 162 23.15 8.89 0.18
C VAL A 162 22.00 9.70 -0.41
N TRP A 163 22.19 10.23 -1.63
CA TRP A 163 21.21 11.07 -2.31
C TRP A 163 20.60 10.27 -3.48
N PRO A 164 19.27 10.11 -3.51
CA PRO A 164 18.62 9.40 -4.60
C PRO A 164 18.48 10.31 -5.83
N ASP A 165 19.18 9.95 -6.91
CA ASP A 165 19.10 10.63 -8.20
C ASP A 165 17.89 10.15 -9.02
N TYR A 166 17.50 8.89 -8.87
CA TYR A 166 16.38 8.27 -9.58
C TYR A 166 15.21 8.03 -8.61
N ARG A 167 14.00 8.42 -9.01
CA ARG A 167 12.81 8.36 -8.14
C ARG A 167 11.66 7.64 -8.86
N PRO A 168 10.89 6.80 -8.15
CA PRO A 168 9.74 6.11 -8.74
C PRO A 168 8.52 6.95 -9.11
N GLY A 169 8.51 8.24 -8.78
CA GLY A 169 7.39 9.15 -9.08
C GLY A 169 6.06 8.84 -8.39
N VAL A 170 5.99 7.82 -7.53
CA VAL A 170 4.78 7.38 -6.83
C VAL A 170 4.97 7.48 -5.32
N ARG A 171 4.02 8.10 -4.61
CA ARG A 171 4.13 8.39 -3.17
C ARG A 171 4.34 7.16 -2.29
N GLY A 172 3.73 6.03 -2.67
CA GLY A 172 3.82 4.76 -1.95
C GLY A 172 5.06 3.93 -2.29
N VAL A 173 5.84 4.30 -3.33
CA VAL A 173 7.01 3.56 -3.77
C VAL A 173 8.26 4.27 -3.28
N ARG A 174 9.00 3.63 -2.35
CA ARG A 174 10.11 4.29 -1.65
C ARG A 174 11.28 4.63 -2.56
N GLN A 175 11.76 3.63 -3.30
CA GLN A 175 12.99 3.72 -4.08
C GLN A 175 13.08 2.54 -5.03
N TYR A 176 13.95 2.67 -6.03
CA TYR A 176 14.44 1.52 -6.79
C TYR A 176 15.54 0.79 -6.04
N HIS A 177 15.59 -0.53 -6.23
CA HIS A 177 16.64 -1.41 -5.77
C HIS A 177 17.35 -1.98 -6.98
N TYR A 178 18.68 -1.85 -7.01
CA TYR A 178 19.52 -2.39 -8.06
C TYR A 178 20.35 -3.55 -7.51
N ALA A 179 20.40 -4.65 -8.26
CA ALA A 179 21.26 -5.78 -7.96
C ALA A 179 21.91 -6.30 -9.26
N ARG A 180 23.24 -6.37 -9.30
CA ARG A 180 23.96 -6.99 -10.41
C ARG A 180 23.81 -8.51 -10.35
N ASN A 181 23.59 -9.14 -11.50
CA ASN A 181 23.47 -10.59 -11.64
C ASN A 181 24.31 -11.10 -12.83
N GLY A 182 25.63 -11.15 -12.63
CA GLY A 182 26.60 -11.52 -13.67
C GLY A 182 26.66 -10.51 -14.80
N GLU A 183 26.25 -10.95 -15.99
CA GLU A 183 26.11 -10.17 -17.24
C GLU A 183 24.69 -9.61 -17.42
N SER A 184 23.92 -9.50 -16.34
CA SER A 184 22.61 -8.85 -16.29
C SER A 184 22.46 -8.13 -14.95
N TYR A 185 21.30 -7.52 -14.72
CA TYR A 185 20.96 -6.88 -13.47
C TYR A 185 19.44 -6.90 -13.24
N ASP A 186 19.04 -6.75 -11.99
CA ASP A 186 17.66 -6.53 -11.58
C ASP A 186 17.49 -5.07 -11.14
N VAL A 187 16.42 -4.43 -11.62
CA VAL A 187 15.88 -3.19 -11.01
C VAL A 187 14.51 -3.53 -10.44
N SER A 188 14.31 -3.30 -9.15
CA SER A 188 13.05 -3.63 -8.49
C SER A 188 12.52 -2.53 -7.60
N PHE A 189 11.22 -2.59 -7.32
CA PHE A 189 10.57 -1.74 -6.33
C PHE A 189 9.36 -2.45 -5.72
N GLU A 190 9.00 -2.05 -4.51
CA GLU A 190 7.79 -2.53 -3.83
C GLU A 190 6.59 -1.66 -4.25
N LEU A 191 5.54 -2.31 -4.75
CA LEU A 191 4.32 -1.64 -5.18
C LEU A 191 3.35 -1.53 -3.99
N PRO A 192 2.75 -0.35 -3.73
CA PRO A 192 1.70 -0.23 -2.72
C PRO A 192 0.50 -1.08 -3.13
N ARG A 193 -0.19 -1.67 -2.13
CA ARG A 193 -1.38 -2.49 -2.36
C ARG A 193 -2.55 -2.04 -1.53
N PHE A 194 -3.75 -2.33 -2.03
CA PHE A 194 -4.96 -2.21 -1.25
C PHE A 194 -5.06 -3.36 -0.25
N PHE A 195 -5.54 -3.04 0.94
CA PHE A 195 -5.54 -3.92 2.09
C PHE A 195 -6.36 -5.20 1.92
N PHE A 196 -7.47 -5.15 1.14
CA PHE A 196 -8.33 -6.31 0.84
C PHE A 196 -8.09 -6.94 -0.54
N ASP A 197 -7.06 -6.53 -1.27
CA ASP A 197 -6.74 -7.18 -2.55
C ASP A 197 -6.13 -8.56 -2.30
N ALA A 198 -5.05 -8.61 -1.53
CA ALA A 198 -4.50 -9.83 -0.96
C ALA A 198 -3.90 -9.47 0.41
N PHE A 199 -4.66 -9.74 1.48
CA PHE A 199 -4.30 -9.31 2.83
C PHE A 199 -2.92 -9.83 3.23
N GLY A 200 -2.07 -8.95 3.76
CA GLY A 200 -0.69 -9.26 4.16
C GLY A 200 0.29 -9.41 2.99
N THR A 201 -0.18 -9.47 1.75
CA THR A 201 0.70 -9.72 0.61
C THR A 201 1.49 -8.48 0.22
N ARG A 202 2.78 -8.67 -0.02
CA ARG A 202 3.68 -7.67 -0.58
C ARG A 202 3.93 -7.97 -2.05
N GLU A 203 3.96 -6.93 -2.89
CA GLU A 203 4.20 -7.06 -4.32
C GLU A 203 5.50 -6.35 -4.71
N PHE A 204 6.39 -7.08 -5.37
CA PHE A 204 7.63 -6.53 -5.92
C PHE A 204 7.59 -6.62 -7.43
N VAL A 205 7.87 -5.51 -8.10
CA VAL A 205 7.95 -5.41 -9.55
C VAL A 205 9.42 -5.34 -9.94
N VAL A 206 9.85 -6.18 -10.88
CA VAL A 206 11.27 -6.42 -11.20
C VAL A 206 11.48 -6.37 -12.71
N TYR A 207 12.45 -5.58 -13.12
CA TYR A 207 13.02 -5.55 -14.46
C TYR A 207 14.28 -6.42 -14.52
N ASN A 208 14.44 -7.22 -15.56
CA ASN A 208 15.69 -7.90 -15.90
C ASN A 208 15.86 -7.99 -17.42
N PRO A 209 16.90 -7.39 -18.03
CA PRO A 209 17.04 -7.34 -19.49
C PRO A 209 17.22 -8.72 -20.15
N SER A 210 17.59 -9.74 -19.38
CA SER A 210 17.76 -11.13 -19.85
C SER A 210 16.57 -12.05 -19.49
N ASP A 211 15.48 -11.50 -18.95
CA ASP A 211 14.34 -12.26 -18.42
C ASP A 211 14.73 -13.31 -17.35
N ARG A 212 15.84 -13.06 -16.64
CA ARG A 212 16.35 -13.90 -15.55
C ARG A 212 16.03 -13.32 -14.18
N HIS A 213 14.78 -12.90 -14.00
CA HIS A 213 14.31 -12.26 -12.75
C HIS A 213 14.63 -13.11 -11.53
N LEU A 214 15.32 -12.50 -10.56
CA LEU A 214 15.63 -13.12 -9.28
C LEU A 214 15.07 -12.25 -8.15
N MET A 215 14.07 -12.75 -7.43
CA MET A 215 13.54 -12.08 -6.25
C MET A 215 13.42 -13.08 -5.09
N PRO A 216 14.52 -13.35 -4.35
CA PRO A 216 14.49 -14.27 -3.23
C PRO A 216 13.82 -13.62 -2.02
N GLY A 217 12.91 -14.34 -1.35
CA GLY A 217 12.23 -13.87 -0.14
C GLY A 217 13.15 -13.65 1.07
N HIS A 218 14.31 -14.31 1.11
CA HIS A 218 15.26 -14.18 2.22
C HIS A 218 16.71 -13.99 1.75
N ALA A 219 17.40 -13.03 2.39
CA ALA A 219 18.82 -12.78 2.15
C ALA A 219 19.71 -14.00 2.49
N SER A 220 19.33 -14.81 3.49
CA SER A 220 20.08 -16.02 3.85
C SER A 220 20.14 -17.05 2.72
N TRP A 221 19.13 -17.10 1.85
CA TRP A 221 19.11 -18.01 0.71
C TRP A 221 20.17 -17.64 -0.32
N VAL A 222 20.40 -16.34 -0.55
CA VAL A 222 21.47 -15.85 -1.41
C VAL A 222 22.85 -16.29 -0.92
N LEU A 223 23.03 -16.43 0.40
CA LEU A 223 24.29 -16.85 1.00
C LEU A 223 24.47 -18.38 1.04
N LEU A 224 23.38 -19.13 1.14
CA LEU A 224 23.41 -20.56 1.43
C LEU A 224 23.12 -21.44 0.22
N TRP A 225 22.40 -20.94 -0.78
CA TRP A 225 21.88 -21.73 -1.88
C TRP A 225 22.54 -21.35 -3.21
N SER A 226 22.63 -22.32 -4.11
CA SER A 226 23.03 -22.05 -5.48
C SER A 226 21.91 -21.32 -6.24
N ASP A 227 22.26 -20.54 -7.27
CA ASP A 227 21.28 -19.83 -8.09
C ASP A 227 20.20 -20.74 -8.68
N ALA A 228 20.57 -21.97 -9.06
CA ALA A 228 19.62 -22.95 -9.58
C ALA A 228 18.57 -23.34 -8.52
N ARG A 229 18.98 -23.45 -7.25
CA ARG A 229 18.07 -23.73 -6.15
C ARG A 229 17.22 -22.51 -5.80
N ILE A 230 17.81 -21.32 -5.73
CA ILE A 230 17.07 -20.08 -5.50
C ILE A 230 15.98 -19.93 -6.56
N ARG A 231 16.30 -20.12 -7.85
CA ARG A 231 15.32 -20.02 -8.94
C ARG A 231 14.10 -20.93 -8.77
N ASN A 232 14.27 -22.08 -8.13
CA ASN A 232 13.21 -23.05 -7.86
C ASN A 232 12.50 -22.83 -6.51
N GLN A 233 13.07 -22.04 -5.61
CA GLN A 233 12.60 -21.81 -4.23
C GLN A 233 12.74 -20.32 -3.87
N GLN A 234 11.95 -19.47 -4.52
CA GLN A 234 12.08 -18.02 -4.40
C GLN A 234 11.22 -17.38 -3.31
N GLY A 235 10.25 -18.11 -2.74
CA GLY A 235 9.45 -17.66 -1.60
C GLY A 235 8.25 -16.78 -1.95
N TRP A 236 8.10 -16.37 -3.22
CA TRP A 236 6.83 -15.83 -3.72
C TRP A 236 5.86 -16.97 -4.02
N TYR A 237 4.56 -16.75 -3.78
CA TYR A 237 3.52 -17.73 -4.09
C TYR A 237 2.93 -17.52 -5.49
N GLU A 238 3.12 -16.34 -6.08
CA GLU A 238 2.64 -16.03 -7.43
C GLU A 238 3.58 -15.07 -8.15
N SER A 239 3.72 -15.25 -9.47
CA SER A 239 4.40 -14.29 -10.35
C SER A 239 3.55 -14.00 -11.58
N ARG A 240 3.58 -12.75 -12.05
CA ARG A 240 2.74 -12.25 -13.14
C ARG A 240 3.56 -11.39 -14.10
N ASP A 241 3.09 -11.27 -15.33
CA ASP A 241 3.57 -10.26 -16.26
C ASP A 241 3.15 -8.86 -15.77
N ALA A 242 4.05 -7.89 -15.81
CA ALA A 242 3.78 -6.52 -15.38
C ALA A 242 3.33 -5.58 -16.52
N GLY A 243 3.27 -6.08 -17.76
CA GLY A 243 2.82 -5.40 -18.97
C GLY A 243 3.97 -5.12 -19.94
N PRO A 244 4.92 -4.22 -19.61
CA PRO A 244 6.06 -3.92 -20.46
C PRO A 244 7.08 -5.09 -20.52
N PRO A 245 7.81 -5.25 -21.64
CA PRO A 245 8.82 -6.31 -21.77
C PRO A 245 9.85 -6.29 -20.64
N HIS A 246 10.31 -7.46 -20.25
CA HIS A 246 11.32 -7.64 -19.20
C HIS A 246 10.88 -7.27 -17.78
N TRP A 247 9.60 -6.91 -17.56
CA TRP A 247 9.06 -6.63 -16.24
C TRP A 247 8.15 -7.75 -15.74
N ARG A 248 8.36 -8.18 -14.49
CA ARG A 248 7.49 -9.15 -13.81
C ARG A 248 7.15 -8.70 -12.40
N SER A 249 5.97 -9.08 -11.94
CA SER A 249 5.49 -8.88 -10.57
C SER A 249 5.59 -10.19 -9.77
N PHE A 250 5.96 -10.09 -8.50
CA PHE A 250 6.12 -11.20 -7.56
C PHE A 250 5.38 -10.91 -6.25
N LEU A 251 4.54 -11.85 -5.82
CA LEU A 251 3.70 -11.73 -4.64
C LEU A 251 4.23 -12.60 -3.48
N PHE A 252 4.44 -11.99 -2.32
CA PHE A 252 4.95 -12.62 -1.09
C PHE A 252 3.93 -12.51 0.04
N ASP A 253 3.79 -13.56 0.86
CA ASP A 253 2.94 -13.61 2.05
C ASP A 253 3.62 -13.14 3.35
#